data_AF-A0A533ZG81-F1
#
_entry.id   AF-A0A533ZG81-F1
#
_cell.length_a   1.000
_cell.length_b   1.000
_cell.length_c   1.000
_cell.angle_alpha   90.00
_cell.angle_beta   90.00
_cell.angle_gamma   90.00
#
_symmetry.space_group_name_H-M   'P 1'
#
loop_
_entity.id
_entity.type
_entity.pdbx_description
1 polymer ?
#
loop_
_entity_poly.entity_id
_entity_poly.type
_entity_poly.pdbx_seq_one_letter_code
_entity_poly.pdbx_strand_id
1 'polypeptide(L)'
;HLARLERSAKGIELPVPVQTREWQGYVVEGIRRGGYAESKVYIQLTRGVAPRDHLFPAAARPTAVMTIREMQPLNPALRSAGVAAVTVEDLRWGRCDIKSVNLLPNVMARQRAKESGAFEAIFVRGGEVTEGTVSNVMLVRGGVLMTEPAGARILSGVTRAIVLALARKEGVSVQERAVGLDELRGADEVLLTGTTVEILPVVRLDGAPVGTGKPGALTARLSAWFQDSLG
;
A
#
# COMPACT_ATOMS: atom_id res chain seq x y z
N HIS A 1 -4.61 8.07 -8.52
CA HIS A 1 -3.51 7.15 -8.89
C HIS A 1 -2.51 7.76 -9.88
N LEU A 2 -2.95 8.32 -11.02
CA LEU A 2 -2.06 8.88 -12.05
C LEU A 2 -1.12 9.97 -11.54
N ALA A 3 -1.60 10.87 -10.66
CA ALA A 3 -0.73 11.86 -10.01
C ALA A 3 0.46 11.23 -9.23
N ARG A 4 0.30 10.01 -8.69
CA ARG A 4 1.40 9.29 -8.02
C ARG A 4 2.35 8.63 -9.02
N LEU A 5 1.85 8.19 -10.18
CA LEU A 5 2.69 7.71 -11.28
C LEU A 5 3.63 8.83 -11.74
N GLU A 6 3.09 10.03 -11.96
CA GLU A 6 3.86 11.22 -12.35
C GLU A 6 4.89 11.61 -11.29
N ARG A 7 4.50 11.65 -10.01
CA ARG A 7 5.46 11.91 -8.91
C ARG A 7 6.58 10.86 -8.84
N SER A 8 6.25 9.58 -9.03
CA SER A 8 7.24 8.50 -9.02
C SER A 8 8.21 8.62 -10.20
N ALA A 9 7.68 8.92 -11.40
CA ALA A 9 8.49 9.15 -12.59
C ALA A 9 9.42 10.37 -12.41
N LYS A 10 8.89 11.49 -11.91
CA LYS A 10 9.67 12.69 -11.59
C LYS A 10 10.77 12.39 -10.55
N GLY A 11 10.46 11.58 -9.53
CA GLY A 11 11.40 11.21 -8.47
C GLY A 11 12.65 10.45 -8.94
N ILE A 12 12.63 9.91 -10.16
CA ILE A 12 13.77 9.26 -10.82
C ILE A 12 14.15 9.94 -12.15
N GLU A 13 13.66 11.15 -12.44
CA GLU A 13 13.91 11.87 -13.71
C GLU A 13 13.52 11.05 -14.95
N LEU A 14 12.43 10.28 -14.86
CA LEU A 14 11.84 9.56 -15.98
C LEU A 14 10.83 10.48 -16.69
N PRO A 15 11.03 10.82 -17.97
CA PRO A 15 10.02 11.58 -18.72
C PRO A 15 8.73 10.75 -18.85
N VAL A 16 7.59 11.39 -18.60
CA VAL A 16 6.27 10.77 -18.77
C VAL A 16 5.82 11.00 -20.22
N PRO A 17 5.49 9.95 -20.98
CA PRO A 17 5.32 10.06 -22.43
C PRO A 17 4.02 10.74 -22.87
N VAL A 18 3.01 10.81 -21.99
CA VAL A 18 1.67 11.35 -22.31
C VAL A 18 1.11 12.13 -21.13
N GLN A 19 0.13 13.00 -21.40
CA GLN A 19 -0.53 13.80 -20.37
C GLN A 19 -1.49 12.94 -19.52
N THR A 20 -1.83 13.40 -18.32
CA THR A 20 -2.76 12.71 -17.40
C THR A 20 -4.09 12.36 -18.07
N ARG A 21 -4.63 13.26 -18.91
CA ARG A 21 -5.89 13.05 -19.62
C ARG A 21 -5.83 11.89 -20.61
N GLU A 22 -4.70 11.73 -21.29
CA GLU A 22 -4.48 10.62 -22.23
C GLU A 22 -4.41 9.28 -21.49
N TRP A 23 -3.72 9.25 -20.34
CA TRP A 23 -3.74 8.07 -19.46
C TRP A 23 -5.16 7.67 -19.04
N GLN A 24 -6.00 8.64 -18.68
CA GLN A 24 -7.41 8.36 -18.35
C GLN A 24 -8.14 7.71 -19.52
N GLY A 25 -7.95 8.24 -20.73
CA GLY A 25 -8.50 7.65 -21.95
C GLY A 25 -8.07 6.20 -22.17
N TYR A 26 -6.77 5.91 -22.03
CA TYR A 26 -6.24 4.55 -22.16
C TYR A 26 -6.79 3.60 -21.08
N VAL A 27 -6.94 4.06 -19.84
CA VAL A 27 -7.53 3.26 -18.76
C VAL A 27 -8.99 2.93 -19.05
N VAL A 28 -9.80 3.91 -19.43
CA VAL A 28 -11.23 3.72 -19.75
C VAL A 28 -11.39 2.77 -20.91
N GLU A 29 -10.62 2.97 -21.99
CA GLU A 29 -10.66 2.09 -23.16
C GLU A 29 -10.17 0.67 -22.83
N GLY A 30 -9.13 0.55 -22.00
CA GLY A 30 -8.64 -0.73 -21.51
C GLY A 30 -9.70 -1.51 -20.73
N ILE A 31 -10.37 -0.86 -19.77
CA ILE A 31 -11.47 -1.46 -18.99
C ILE A 31 -12.60 -1.90 -19.92
N ARG A 32 -13.02 -1.03 -20.85
CA ARG A 32 -14.08 -1.34 -21.82
C ARG A 32 -13.74 -2.58 -22.66
N ARG A 33 -12.49 -2.71 -23.12
CA ARG A 33 -12.02 -3.87 -23.88
C ARG A 33 -11.85 -5.12 -23.04
N GLY A 34 -11.47 -4.98 -21.77
CA GLY A 34 -11.31 -6.09 -20.84
C GLY A 34 -12.62 -6.79 -20.52
N GLY A 35 -13.74 -6.06 -20.49
CA GLY A 35 -15.08 -6.64 -20.35
C GLY A 35 -15.37 -7.27 -18.98
N TYR A 36 -14.52 -7.02 -17.97
CA TYR A 36 -14.73 -7.50 -16.60
C TYR A 36 -15.65 -6.56 -15.82
N ALA A 37 -16.51 -7.12 -14.96
CA ALA A 37 -17.36 -6.33 -14.06
C ALA A 37 -16.52 -5.47 -13.11
N GLU A 38 -15.48 -6.05 -12.51
CA GLU A 38 -14.44 -5.33 -11.78
C GLU A 38 -13.07 -5.60 -12.38
N SER A 39 -12.27 -4.55 -12.53
CA SER A 39 -10.98 -4.61 -13.21
C SER A 39 -9.84 -4.12 -12.32
N LYS A 40 -8.76 -4.89 -12.27
CA LYS A 40 -7.46 -4.44 -11.79
C LYS A 40 -6.65 -3.90 -12.96
N VAL A 41 -6.34 -2.61 -12.89
CA VAL A 41 -5.47 -1.94 -13.87
C VAL A 41 -4.05 -1.85 -13.32
N TYR A 42 -3.10 -2.44 -14.04
CA TYR A 42 -1.67 -2.30 -13.77
C TYR A 42 -1.04 -1.41 -14.85
N ILE A 43 -0.24 -0.42 -14.42
CA ILE A 43 0.51 0.49 -15.29
C ILE A 43 1.96 0.48 -14.82
N GLN A 44 2.87 0.27 -15.76
CA GLN A 44 4.32 0.35 -15.55
C GLN A 44 4.93 1.28 -16.60
N LEU A 45 5.84 2.14 -16.15
CA LEU A 45 6.72 2.93 -17.00
C LEU A 45 8.17 2.53 -16.74
N THR A 46 8.95 2.40 -17.81
CA THR A 46 10.40 2.20 -17.77
C THR A 46 11.09 3.26 -18.62
N ARG A 47 12.40 3.48 -18.40
CA ARG A 47 13.20 4.44 -19.18
C ARG A 47 13.35 4.07 -20.65
N GLY A 48 13.01 2.82 -21.00
CA GLY A 48 13.08 2.31 -22.36
C GLY A 48 14.27 1.39 -22.57
N VAL A 49 14.53 1.10 -23.84
CA VAL A 49 15.57 0.19 -24.29
C VAL A 49 16.82 1.00 -24.68
N ALA A 50 17.97 0.56 -24.19
CA ALA A 50 19.29 1.11 -24.51
C ALA A 50 20.38 0.04 -24.25
N PRO A 51 21.62 0.22 -24.76
CA PRO A 51 22.76 -0.59 -24.33
C PRO A 51 22.94 -0.59 -22.81
N ARG A 52 23.49 -1.67 -22.25
CA ARG A 52 23.62 -1.85 -20.80
C ARG A 52 24.62 -0.85 -20.21
N ASP A 53 24.09 0.13 -19.48
CA ASP A 53 24.81 1.11 -18.69
C ASP A 53 23.94 1.54 -17.49
N HIS A 54 24.56 2.05 -16.42
CA HIS A 54 23.86 2.65 -15.28
C HIS A 54 23.52 4.13 -15.51
N LEU A 55 24.22 4.81 -16.43
CA LEU A 55 23.90 6.19 -16.82
C LEU A 55 22.55 6.27 -17.55
N PHE A 56 21.90 7.44 -17.48
CA PHE A 56 20.68 7.66 -18.25
C PHE A 56 21.00 7.74 -19.75
N PRO A 57 20.36 6.92 -20.59
CA PRO A 57 20.54 6.99 -22.04
C PRO A 57 19.92 8.28 -22.60
N ALA A 58 20.68 9.01 -23.41
CA ALA A 58 20.25 10.29 -23.99
C ALA A 58 19.05 10.16 -24.96
N ALA A 59 18.93 9.04 -25.67
CA ALA A 59 17.95 8.84 -26.73
C ALA A 59 16.87 7.78 -26.41
N ALA A 60 16.82 7.24 -25.19
CA ALA A 60 15.83 6.21 -24.87
C ALA A 60 14.43 6.80 -24.79
N ARG A 61 13.47 6.08 -25.36
CA ARG A 61 12.04 6.40 -25.28
C ARG A 61 11.39 5.58 -24.17
N PRO A 62 10.68 6.21 -23.21
CA PRO A 62 9.98 5.47 -22.17
C PRO A 62 9.05 4.39 -22.74
N THR A 63 9.07 3.21 -22.13
CA THR A 63 8.13 2.13 -22.47
C THR A 63 7.03 2.07 -21.43
N ALA A 64 5.78 2.07 -21.91
CA ALA A 64 4.59 1.88 -21.12
C ALA A 64 4.02 0.47 -21.31
N VAL A 65 3.70 -0.19 -20.21
CA VAL A 65 2.91 -1.43 -20.21
C VAL A 65 1.67 -1.19 -19.35
N MET A 66 0.49 -1.45 -19.92
CA MET A 66 -0.78 -1.46 -19.21
C MET A 66 -1.42 -2.83 -19.36
N THR A 67 -1.85 -3.43 -18.25
CA THR A 67 -2.64 -4.67 -18.28
C THR A 67 -3.95 -4.47 -17.54
N ILE A 68 -5.01 -5.01 -18.12
CA ILE A 68 -6.35 -5.06 -17.54
C ILE A 68 -6.62 -6.52 -17.20
N ARG A 69 -6.95 -6.79 -15.95
CA ARG A 69 -7.26 -8.13 -15.48
C ARG A 69 -8.54 -8.09 -14.65
N GLU A 70 -9.25 -9.19 -14.62
CA GLU A 70 -10.34 -9.38 -13.67
C GLU A 70 -9.83 -9.15 -12.25
N MET A 71 -10.54 -8.31 -11.50
CA MET A 71 -10.29 -8.13 -10.08
C MET A 71 -10.98 -9.25 -9.33
N GLN A 72 -10.21 -10.14 -8.71
CA GLN A 72 -10.75 -11.13 -7.80
C GLN A 72 -10.95 -10.46 -6.43
N PRO A 73 -12.19 -10.39 -5.92
CA PRO A 73 -12.45 -9.75 -4.64
C PRO A 73 -11.74 -10.51 -3.52
N LEU A 74 -11.27 -9.76 -2.52
CA LEU A 74 -10.75 -10.38 -1.30
C LEU A 74 -11.88 -11.18 -0.64
N ASN A 75 -11.60 -12.40 -0.17
CA ASN A 75 -12.59 -13.18 0.58
C ASN A 75 -13.15 -12.34 1.74
N PRO A 76 -14.47 -12.05 1.76
CA PRO A 76 -15.07 -11.19 2.79
C PRO A 76 -14.84 -11.71 4.22
N ALA A 77 -14.72 -13.04 4.39
CA ALA A 77 -14.43 -13.65 5.68
C ALA A 77 -13.11 -13.17 6.29
N LEU A 78 -12.13 -12.78 5.47
CA LEU A 78 -10.85 -12.24 5.97
C LEU A 78 -11.01 -10.89 6.66
N ARG A 79 -11.97 -10.07 6.24
CA ARG A 79 -12.25 -8.79 6.92
C ARG A 79 -12.94 -9.01 8.25
N SER A 80 -13.91 -9.93 8.28
CA SER A 80 -14.67 -10.24 9.50
C SER A 80 -13.83 -11.00 10.53
N ALA A 81 -12.92 -11.87 10.11
CA ALA A 81 -12.04 -12.62 11.00
C ALA A 81 -10.75 -11.86 11.35
N GLY A 82 -10.29 -10.99 10.46
CA GLY A 82 -8.96 -10.41 10.51
C GLY A 82 -7.87 -11.38 10.02
N VAL A 83 -6.66 -10.86 9.84
CA VAL A 83 -5.50 -11.62 9.35
C VAL A 83 -4.34 -11.62 10.33
N ALA A 84 -3.40 -12.54 10.13
CA ALA A 84 -2.13 -12.54 10.81
C ALA A 84 -1.07 -11.76 10.01
N ALA A 85 -0.16 -11.09 10.71
CA ALA A 85 1.04 -10.48 10.15
C ALA A 85 2.28 -10.92 10.92
N VAL A 86 3.44 -10.81 10.27
CA VAL A 86 4.76 -10.99 10.91
C VAL A 86 5.60 -9.73 10.71
N THR A 87 6.47 -9.43 11.65
CA THR A 87 7.45 -8.35 11.51
C THR A 87 8.73 -8.86 10.87
N VAL A 88 9.33 -8.03 10.02
CA VAL A 88 10.60 -8.32 9.36
C VAL A 88 11.45 -7.05 9.27
N GLU A 89 12.77 -7.22 9.22
CA GLU A 89 13.68 -6.11 8.99
C GLU A 89 13.45 -5.45 7.61
N ASP A 90 13.44 -4.13 7.59
CA ASP A 90 13.28 -3.33 6.38
C ASP A 90 14.61 -3.15 5.62
N LEU A 91 14.94 -4.15 4.80
CA LEU A 91 16.11 -4.15 3.91
C LEU A 91 15.89 -3.37 2.61
N ARG A 92 14.79 -2.61 2.48
CA ARG A 92 14.53 -1.80 1.28
C ARG A 92 15.41 -0.56 1.25
N TRP A 93 15.53 0.04 0.07
CA TRP A 93 16.22 1.32 -0.12
C TRP A 93 15.58 2.49 0.65
N GLY A 94 16.25 3.65 0.61
CA GLY A 94 15.82 4.87 1.29
C GLY A 94 14.81 5.74 0.51
N ARG A 95 14.21 5.26 -0.59
CA ARG A 95 13.27 6.03 -1.44
C ARG A 95 11.95 5.29 -1.68
N CYS A 96 11.37 4.74 -0.61
CA CYS A 96 10.09 4.02 -0.67
C CYS A 96 8.90 4.92 -1.06
N ASP A 97 9.07 6.25 -1.03
CA ASP A 97 8.12 7.21 -1.59
C ASP A 97 7.88 7.02 -3.10
N ILE A 98 8.88 6.47 -3.81
CA ILE A 98 8.82 6.19 -5.23
C ILE A 98 8.25 4.79 -5.45
N LYS A 99 7.11 4.69 -6.16
CA LYS A 99 6.52 3.40 -6.55
C LYS A 99 7.26 2.80 -7.75
N SER A 100 8.47 2.30 -7.53
CA SER A 100 9.32 1.69 -8.56
C SER A 100 9.02 0.19 -8.74
N VAL A 101 9.68 -0.43 -9.72
CA VAL A 101 9.68 -1.89 -9.95
C VAL A 101 10.83 -2.59 -9.22
N ASN A 102 11.61 -1.87 -8.40
CA ASN A 102 12.66 -2.47 -7.57
C ASN A 102 12.03 -3.09 -6.31
N LEU A 103 11.45 -4.29 -6.48
CA LEU A 103 10.56 -4.92 -5.51
C LEU A 103 11.16 -6.18 -4.86
N LEU A 104 12.43 -6.51 -5.11
CA LEU A 104 13.03 -7.76 -4.62
C LEU A 104 12.90 -7.91 -3.09
N PRO A 105 13.21 -6.90 -2.25
CA PRO A 105 13.05 -7.07 -0.80
C PRO A 105 11.58 -7.22 -0.38
N ASN A 106 10.63 -6.56 -1.08
CA ASN A 106 9.19 -6.74 -0.86
C ASN A 106 8.77 -8.19 -1.15
N VAL A 107 9.24 -8.76 -2.25
CA VAL A 107 8.94 -10.15 -2.65
C VAL A 107 9.47 -11.14 -1.61
N MET A 108 10.72 -10.97 -1.16
CA MET A 108 11.33 -11.84 -0.14
C MET A 108 10.57 -11.78 1.19
N ALA A 109 10.23 -10.58 1.66
CA ALA A 109 9.44 -10.40 2.87
C ALA A 109 8.03 -11.02 2.75
N ARG A 110 7.38 -10.86 1.59
CA ARG A 110 6.04 -11.40 1.34
C ARG A 110 6.05 -12.93 1.34
N GLN A 111 7.09 -13.52 0.78
CA GLN A 111 7.32 -14.97 0.80
C GLN A 111 7.53 -15.47 2.23
N ARG A 112 8.34 -14.78 3.04
CA ARG A 112 8.54 -15.12 4.46
C ARG A 112 7.25 -15.07 5.27
N ALA A 113 6.40 -14.07 5.03
CA ALA A 113 5.07 -14.01 5.65
C ALA A 113 4.22 -15.24 5.28
N LYS A 114 4.19 -15.59 3.99
CA LYS A 114 3.46 -16.77 3.50
C LYS A 114 3.95 -18.06 4.16
N GLU A 115 5.26 -18.26 4.23
CA GLU A 115 5.89 -19.43 4.87
C GLU A 115 5.60 -19.50 6.37
N SER A 116 5.39 -18.35 7.01
CA SER A 116 5.01 -18.25 8.43
C SER A 116 3.49 -18.34 8.66
N GLY A 117 2.70 -18.61 7.62
CA GLY A 117 1.24 -18.65 7.70
C GLY A 117 0.58 -17.28 7.94
N ALA A 118 1.32 -16.19 7.68
CA ALA A 118 0.82 -14.82 7.79
C ALA A 118 0.37 -14.28 6.44
N PHE A 119 -0.62 -13.38 6.49
CA PHE A 119 -1.14 -12.71 5.32
C PHE A 119 -0.16 -11.65 4.80
N GLU A 120 0.52 -10.93 5.70
CA GLU A 120 1.42 -9.83 5.33
C GLU A 120 2.68 -9.82 6.23
N ALA A 121 3.77 -9.27 5.69
CA ALA A 121 4.94 -8.89 6.46
C ALA A 121 4.95 -7.36 6.67
N ILE A 122 5.17 -6.95 7.92
CA ILE A 122 5.31 -5.55 8.35
C ILE A 122 6.80 -5.26 8.51
N PHE A 123 7.27 -4.25 7.79
CA PHE A 123 8.65 -3.82 7.83
C PHE A 123 8.95 -2.97 9.07
N VAL A 124 10.12 -3.21 9.65
CA VAL A 124 10.68 -2.48 10.79
C VAL A 124 12.09 -2.01 10.46
N ARG A 125 12.36 -0.71 10.63
CA ARG A 125 13.67 -0.08 10.40
C ARG A 125 14.09 0.67 11.64
N GLY A 126 15.23 0.32 12.22
CA GLY A 126 15.76 1.01 13.41
C GLY A 126 14.81 0.97 14.61
N GLY A 127 14.05 -0.12 14.79
CA GLY A 127 13.06 -0.26 15.86
C GLY A 127 11.71 0.42 15.59
N GLU A 128 11.55 1.09 14.45
CA GLU A 128 10.31 1.77 14.07
C GLU A 128 9.62 1.07 12.90
N VAL A 129 8.30 1.02 12.96
CA VAL A 129 7.44 0.47 11.90
C VAL A 129 7.45 1.38 10.68
N THR A 130 7.56 0.81 9.49
CA THR A 130 7.37 1.56 8.23
C THR A 130 6.01 1.21 7.61
N GLU A 131 5.96 0.17 6.79
CA GLU A 131 4.76 -0.27 6.09
C GLU A 131 4.79 -1.79 5.83
N GLY A 132 3.75 -2.33 5.19
CA GLY A 132 3.72 -3.73 4.75
C GLY A 132 4.43 -3.93 3.41
N THR A 133 4.53 -5.18 2.96
CA THR A 133 5.17 -5.48 1.67
C THR A 133 4.43 -4.89 0.47
N VAL A 134 3.09 -4.83 0.55
CA VAL A 134 2.23 -4.27 -0.50
C VAL A 134 1.10 -3.37 0.05
N SER A 135 1.20 -2.96 1.32
CA SER A 135 0.19 -2.16 2.03
C SER A 135 0.83 -1.11 2.94
N ASN A 136 0.11 -0.06 3.32
CA ASN A 136 0.49 0.76 4.47
C ASN A 136 -0.03 0.15 5.77
N VAL A 137 0.59 0.50 6.90
CA VAL A 137 0.22 0.03 8.24
C VAL A 137 -0.28 1.20 9.06
N MET A 138 -1.37 1.00 9.78
CA MET A 138 -1.85 1.92 10.81
C MET A 138 -2.17 1.13 12.08
N LEU A 139 -2.11 1.78 13.22
CA LEU A 139 -2.50 1.19 14.49
C LEU A 139 -3.34 2.14 15.32
N VAL A 140 -4.10 1.58 16.25
CA VAL A 140 -4.97 2.30 17.17
C VAL A 140 -4.48 2.04 18.58
N ARG A 141 -4.35 3.10 19.38
CA ARG A 141 -4.08 2.99 20.81
C ARG A 141 -4.80 4.10 21.56
N GLY A 142 -5.62 3.74 22.55
CA GLY A 142 -6.43 4.71 23.29
C GLY A 142 -7.36 5.53 22.40
N GLY A 143 -7.87 4.93 21.31
CA GLY A 143 -8.73 5.59 20.33
C GLY A 143 -8.02 6.55 19.35
N VAL A 144 -6.69 6.67 19.41
CA VAL A 144 -5.89 7.47 18.48
C VAL A 144 -5.40 6.60 17.33
N LEU A 145 -5.64 7.03 16.09
CA LEU A 145 -5.11 6.37 14.89
C LEU A 145 -3.70 6.92 14.59
N MET A 146 -2.73 6.03 14.52
CA MET A 146 -1.31 6.34 14.28
C MET A 146 -0.78 5.63 13.04
N THR A 147 0.08 6.31 12.28
CA THR A 147 0.76 5.72 11.11
C THR A 147 2.04 6.52 10.80
N GLU A 148 3.02 5.84 10.22
CA GLU A 148 4.27 6.47 9.75
C GLU A 148 3.95 7.64 8.78
N PRO A 149 4.62 8.81 8.88
CA PRO A 149 4.41 9.93 7.98
C PRO A 149 4.69 9.57 6.52
N ALA A 150 3.92 10.13 5.60
CA ALA A 150 4.23 10.00 4.18
C ALA A 150 5.60 10.63 3.87
N GLY A 151 6.51 9.86 3.28
CA GLY A 151 7.87 10.31 3.00
C GLY A 151 8.77 9.17 2.53
N ALA A 152 10.09 9.35 2.60
CA ALA A 152 11.04 8.43 1.99
C ALA A 152 11.03 6.99 2.57
N ARG A 153 10.46 6.81 3.77
CA ARG A 153 10.37 5.52 4.46
C ARG A 153 9.18 4.65 4.03
N ILE A 154 8.12 5.24 3.50
CA ILE A 154 6.90 4.53 3.11
C ILE A 154 6.33 5.03 1.80
N LEU A 155 5.60 4.19 1.09
CA LEU A 155 4.84 4.65 -0.05
C LEU A 155 3.63 5.47 0.42
N SER A 156 3.42 6.66 -0.16
CA SER A 156 2.19 7.44 0.06
C SER A 156 0.98 6.74 -0.59
N GLY A 157 0.33 5.84 0.15
CA GLY A 157 -0.85 5.09 -0.27
C GLY A 157 -2.04 5.99 -0.62
N VAL A 158 -2.75 5.68 -1.71
CA VAL A 158 -4.01 6.38 -2.03
C VAL A 158 -5.08 6.00 -1.01
N THR A 159 -5.24 4.69 -0.73
CA THR A 159 -6.15 4.19 0.31
C THR A 159 -5.80 4.77 1.68
N ARG A 160 -4.51 4.77 2.06
CA ARG A 160 -4.02 5.43 3.28
C ARG A 160 -4.50 6.88 3.39
N ALA A 161 -4.33 7.68 2.34
CA ALA A 161 -4.72 9.09 2.34
C ALA A 161 -6.24 9.27 2.50
N ILE A 162 -7.05 8.43 1.84
CA ILE A 162 -8.51 8.45 1.97
C ILE A 162 -8.92 8.10 3.41
N VAL A 163 -8.37 7.03 3.97
CA VAL A 163 -8.66 6.60 5.35
C VAL A 163 -8.31 7.67 6.37
N LEU A 164 -7.15 8.34 6.24
CA LEU A 164 -6.78 9.44 7.13
C LEU A 164 -7.69 10.65 6.99
N ALA A 165 -8.14 10.98 5.77
CA ALA A 165 -9.08 12.07 5.54
C ALA A 165 -10.46 11.77 6.16
N LEU A 166 -10.97 10.55 5.98
CA LEU A 166 -12.22 10.09 6.58
C LEU A 166 -12.13 10.08 8.11
N ALA A 167 -11.06 9.52 8.68
CA ALA A 167 -10.83 9.51 10.12
C ALA A 167 -10.91 10.92 10.72
N ARG A 168 -10.21 11.89 10.12
CA ARG A 168 -10.24 13.30 10.57
C ARG A 168 -11.62 13.93 10.43
N LYS A 169 -12.30 13.69 9.30
CA LYS A 169 -13.66 14.20 9.05
C LYS A 169 -14.64 13.72 10.12
N GLU A 170 -14.50 12.48 10.58
CA GLU A 170 -15.36 11.84 11.57
C GLU A 170 -14.89 12.06 13.02
N GLY A 171 -13.95 12.97 13.24
CA GLY A 171 -13.49 13.38 14.57
C GLY A 171 -12.53 12.40 15.26
N VAL A 172 -11.97 11.43 14.54
CA VAL A 172 -10.94 10.54 15.08
C VAL A 172 -9.63 11.31 15.21
N SER A 173 -8.96 11.18 16.36
CA SER A 173 -7.62 11.73 16.56
C SER A 173 -6.62 10.96 15.69
N VAL A 174 -5.90 11.68 14.82
CA VAL A 174 -4.94 11.11 13.87
C VAL A 174 -3.56 11.67 14.11
N GLN A 175 -2.57 10.80 14.29
CA GLN A 175 -1.15 11.17 14.39
C GLN A 175 -0.35 10.53 13.27
N GLU A 176 0.23 11.36 12.40
CA GLU A 176 1.24 10.91 11.44
C GLU A 176 2.61 11.11 12.07
N ARG A 177 3.14 10.05 12.71
CA ARG A 177 4.45 10.03 13.37
C ARG A 177 5.06 8.64 13.31
N ALA A 178 6.37 8.55 13.51
CA ALA A 178 7.01 7.26 13.66
C ALA A 178 6.43 6.51 14.85
N VAL A 179 6.26 5.20 14.68
CA VAL A 179 5.70 4.31 15.69
C VAL A 179 6.69 3.20 15.99
N GLY A 180 7.02 3.02 17.27
CA GLY A 180 7.94 1.98 17.70
C GLY A 180 7.35 0.58 17.52
N LEU A 181 8.21 -0.42 17.38
CA LEU A 181 7.81 -1.83 17.33
C LEU A 181 7.03 -2.26 18.60
N ASP A 182 7.43 -1.77 19.77
CA ASP A 182 6.73 -2.07 21.02
C ASP A 182 5.35 -1.40 21.09
N GLU A 183 5.19 -0.23 20.48
CA GLU A 183 3.87 0.40 20.35
C GLU A 183 2.95 -0.40 19.42
N LEU A 184 3.50 -0.95 18.31
CA LEU A 184 2.75 -1.83 17.41
C LEU A 184 2.32 -3.12 18.12
N ARG A 185 3.21 -3.73 18.91
CA ARG A 185 2.91 -4.93 19.70
C ARG A 185 1.88 -4.69 20.80
N GLY A 186 1.87 -3.49 21.38
CA GLY A 186 0.92 -3.06 22.41
C GLY A 186 -0.30 -2.30 21.89
N ALA A 187 -0.60 -2.37 20.58
CA ALA A 187 -1.73 -1.67 19.99
C ALA A 187 -3.08 -2.35 20.33
N ASP A 188 -4.14 -1.55 20.44
CA ASP A 188 -5.51 -2.03 20.61
C ASP A 188 -6.04 -2.63 19.29
N GLU A 189 -5.69 -2.00 18.17
CA GLU A 189 -6.02 -2.46 16.82
C GLU A 189 -4.84 -2.20 15.88
N VAL A 190 -4.66 -3.06 14.87
CA VAL A 190 -3.74 -2.84 13.75
C VAL A 190 -4.50 -3.09 12.45
N LEU A 191 -4.27 -2.27 11.44
CA LEU A 191 -4.93 -2.38 10.15
C LEU A 191 -3.96 -2.12 8.99
N LEU A 192 -4.17 -2.84 7.89
CA LEU A 192 -3.48 -2.65 6.63
C LEU A 192 -4.35 -1.82 5.70
N THR A 193 -3.72 -0.99 4.87
CA THR A 193 -4.42 -0.28 3.80
C THR A 193 -3.77 -0.46 2.43
N GLY A 194 -4.57 -0.66 1.39
CA GLY A 194 -4.07 -0.82 0.03
C GLY A 194 -5.18 -0.90 -1.02
N THR A 195 -4.85 -0.78 -2.31
CA THR A 195 -5.86 -0.76 -3.38
C THR A 195 -6.66 -2.07 -3.47
N THR A 196 -6.03 -3.22 -3.24
CA THR A 196 -6.69 -4.54 -3.38
C THR A 196 -7.17 -5.13 -2.05
N VAL A 197 -6.62 -4.67 -0.94
CA VAL A 197 -7.02 -5.13 0.41
C VAL A 197 -7.97 -4.13 1.10
N GLU A 198 -8.07 -2.92 0.56
CA GLU A 198 -8.80 -1.78 1.11
C GLU A 198 -8.40 -1.48 2.54
N ILE A 199 -9.23 -1.86 3.52
CA ILE A 199 -8.91 -1.86 4.95
C ILE A 199 -9.02 -3.30 5.43
N LEU A 200 -7.93 -3.82 5.99
CA LEU A 200 -7.85 -5.19 6.48
C LEU A 200 -7.32 -5.25 7.91
N PRO A 201 -8.10 -5.75 8.89
CA PRO A 201 -7.67 -5.85 10.28
C PRO A 201 -6.55 -6.89 10.44
N VAL A 202 -5.52 -6.56 11.22
CA VAL A 202 -4.50 -7.49 11.70
C VAL A 202 -4.82 -7.84 13.15
N VAL A 203 -5.13 -9.10 13.40
CA VAL A 203 -5.59 -9.59 14.71
C VAL A 203 -4.54 -10.45 15.41
N ARG A 204 -3.49 -10.86 14.68
CA ARG A 204 -2.35 -11.58 15.23
C ARG A 204 -1.07 -11.02 14.63
N LEU A 205 -0.11 -10.67 15.47
CA LEU A 205 1.20 -10.15 15.09
C LEU A 205 2.28 -11.01 15.74
N ASP A 206 3.21 -11.55 14.95
CA ASP A 206 4.31 -12.39 15.45
C ASP A 206 3.85 -13.57 16.33
N GLY A 207 2.67 -14.12 16.02
CA GLY A 207 2.05 -15.22 16.78
C GLY A 207 1.24 -14.78 18.01
N ALA A 208 1.35 -13.53 18.45
CA ALA A 208 0.58 -12.98 19.58
C ALA A 208 -0.70 -12.25 19.11
N PRO A 209 -1.80 -12.24 19.89
CA PRO A 209 -2.99 -11.47 19.55
C PRO A 209 -2.70 -9.96 19.59
N VAL A 210 -3.30 -9.22 18.65
CA VAL A 210 -3.38 -7.75 18.71
C VAL A 210 -4.63 -7.38 19.50
N GLY A 211 -4.48 -6.61 20.58
CA GLY A 211 -5.58 -6.28 21.48
C GLY A 211 -6.36 -7.53 21.93
N THR A 212 -7.62 -7.63 21.50
CA THR A 212 -8.51 -8.76 21.84
C THR A 212 -8.37 -9.98 20.91
N GLY A 213 -7.51 -9.92 19.89
CA GLY A 213 -7.39 -10.95 18.86
C GLY A 213 -8.57 -10.98 17.88
N LYS A 214 -9.36 -9.90 17.81
CA LYS A 214 -10.51 -9.73 16.91
C LYS A 214 -10.43 -8.35 16.24
N PRO A 215 -11.05 -8.15 15.05
CA PRO A 215 -11.14 -6.83 14.45
C PRO A 215 -11.78 -5.84 15.41
N GLY A 216 -11.15 -4.67 15.60
CA GLY A 216 -11.61 -3.68 16.54
C GLY A 216 -12.64 -2.71 15.97
N ALA A 217 -13.26 -1.94 16.87
CA ALA A 217 -14.40 -1.09 16.54
C ALA A 217 -14.01 0.10 15.65
N LEU A 218 -12.82 0.68 15.83
CA LEU A 218 -12.39 1.80 15.00
C LEU A 218 -12.07 1.31 13.59
N THR A 219 -11.41 0.17 13.44
CA THR A 219 -11.15 -0.44 12.13
C THR A 219 -12.45 -0.77 11.39
N ALA A 220 -13.47 -1.26 12.09
CA ALA A 220 -14.78 -1.51 11.50
C ALA A 220 -15.46 -0.21 11.02
N ARG A 221 -15.43 0.86 11.82
CA ARG A 221 -15.96 2.19 11.44
C ARG A 221 -15.22 2.76 10.23
N LEU A 222 -13.89 2.72 10.23
CA LEU A 222 -13.06 3.16 9.10
C LEU A 222 -13.41 2.38 7.83
N SER A 223 -13.65 1.08 7.95
CA SER A 223 -14.05 0.22 6.82
C SER A 223 -15.40 0.63 6.27
N ALA A 224 -16.40 0.88 7.12
CA ALA A 224 -17.71 1.35 6.70
C ALA A 224 -17.62 2.71 5.97
N TRP A 225 -16.96 3.70 6.58
CA TRP A 225 -16.77 5.02 5.94
C TRP A 225 -16.01 4.94 4.62
N PHE A 226 -15.04 4.02 4.50
CA PHE A 226 -14.33 3.81 3.25
C PHE A 226 -15.24 3.22 2.18
N GLN A 227 -16.09 2.23 2.49
CA GLN A 227 -17.08 1.70 1.54
C GLN A 227 -18.06 2.78 1.08
N ASP A 228 -18.60 3.57 2.01
CA ASP A 228 -19.53 4.67 1.69
C ASP A 228 -18.87 5.75 0.81
N SER A 229 -17.54 5.88 0.85
CA SER A 229 -16.81 6.81 0.00
C SER A 229 -16.60 6.34 -1.45
N LEU A 230 -16.83 5.06 -1.74
CA LEU A 230 -16.66 4.48 -3.07
C LEU A 230 -17.93 4.57 -3.94
N GLY A 231 -19.09 4.88 -3.35
CA GLY A 231 -20.38 4.98 -4.04
C GLY A 231 -21.54 5.23 -3.11
#